data_AF-A0A8S9Z4A6-F1
#
_entry.id   AF-A0A8S9Z4A6-F1
#
_cell.length_a   1.000
_cell.length_b   1.000
_cell.length_c   1.000
_cell.angle_alpha   90.00
_cell.angle_beta   90.00
_cell.angle_gamma   90.00
#
_symmetry.space_group_name_H-M   'P 1'
#
loop_
_entity.id
_entity.type
_entity.pdbx_description
1 polymer ?
#
loop_
_entity_poly.entity_id
_entity_poly.type
_entity_poly.pdbx_seq_one_letter_code
_entity_poly.pdbx_strand_id
1 'polypeptide(L)'
;MSGRRQRGIPCSLAETAVNNPRRPYSRVANAVKSTSSYVDRRHKNNTAVKQFRNRSKNKMQLTEEEINRYTHLTELFEQQRQRLESARETLETLVQRHVSGEDVTSHAYELINSEMLARATFRQELCEQLSDDEVTVEEDD
;
A
#
# COMPACT_ATOMS: atom_id res chain seq x y z
N MET A 1 -5.30 2.36 32.81
CA MET A 1 -6.58 2.60 32.10
C MET A 1 -6.74 4.10 31.91
N SER A 2 -6.30 4.67 30.77
CA SER A 2 -6.56 6.07 30.45
C SER A 2 -6.60 6.22 28.92
N GLY A 3 -7.81 6.46 28.40
CA GLY A 3 -8.11 6.48 26.97
C GLY A 3 -7.56 7.72 26.29
N ARG A 4 -6.85 7.52 25.18
CA ARG A 4 -6.43 8.58 24.26
C ARG A 4 -7.67 9.20 23.61
N ARG A 5 -7.85 10.50 23.81
CA ARG A 5 -8.84 11.31 23.10
C ARG A 5 -8.41 11.43 21.64
N GLN A 6 -9.17 10.82 20.73
CA GLN A 6 -9.08 11.04 19.28
C GLN A 6 -9.23 12.54 19.02
N ARG A 7 -8.17 13.22 18.56
CA ARG A 7 -8.28 14.55 17.93
C ARG A 7 -8.50 14.39 16.43
N GLY A 8 -9.55 13.67 16.06
CA GLY A 8 -10.21 13.98 14.80
C GLY A 8 -10.80 15.37 14.93
N ILE A 9 -10.79 16.17 13.86
CA ILE A 9 -11.67 17.34 13.81
C ILE A 9 -13.08 16.78 13.99
N PRO A 10 -13.80 17.07 15.08
CA PRO A 10 -15.10 16.49 15.28
C PRO A 10 -16.01 17.01 14.16
N CYS A 11 -16.71 16.10 13.48
CA CYS A 11 -17.69 16.44 12.45
C CYS A 11 -18.77 17.42 12.95
N SER A 12 -18.88 17.65 14.26
CA SER A 12 -19.74 18.68 14.86
C SER A 12 -19.30 20.13 14.56
N LEU A 13 -18.04 20.38 14.16
CA LEU A 13 -17.64 21.69 13.62
C LEU A 13 -18.15 21.92 12.19
N ALA A 14 -18.45 20.86 11.44
CA ALA A 14 -19.07 20.98 10.12
C ALA A 14 -20.58 21.32 10.22
N GLU A 15 -21.25 20.92 11.30
CA GLU A 15 -22.67 21.24 11.52
C GLU A 15 -22.90 22.72 11.88
N THR A 16 -21.97 23.35 12.60
CA THR A 16 -22.05 24.81 12.87
C THR A 16 -21.83 25.68 11.63
N ALA A 17 -21.30 25.10 10.53
CA ALA A 17 -21.09 25.80 9.27
C ALA A 17 -22.33 25.79 8.35
N VAL A 18 -23.38 25.03 8.66
CA VAL A 18 -24.56 24.88 7.80
C VAL A 18 -25.50 26.10 7.89
N ASN A 19 -25.46 26.85 9.00
CA ASN A 19 -26.37 27.97 9.27
C ASN A 19 -25.73 29.37 9.16
N ASN A 20 -24.47 29.46 8.73
CA ASN A 20 -23.84 30.76 8.49
C ASN A 20 -23.72 30.99 6.97
N PRO A 21 -24.40 32.01 6.40
CA PRO A 21 -24.23 32.32 5.00
C PRO A 21 -22.75 32.59 4.74
N ARG A 22 -22.16 31.84 3.79
CA ARG A 22 -20.77 32.04 3.38
C ARG A 22 -20.58 33.52 3.10
N ARG A 23 -19.70 34.18 3.87
CA ARG A 23 -19.40 35.60 3.64
C ARG A 23 -18.99 35.78 2.18
N PRO A 24 -19.57 36.76 1.47
CA PRO A 24 -19.20 37.00 0.08
C PRO A 24 -17.71 37.30 0.00
N TYR A 25 -17.03 36.63 -0.93
CA TYR A 25 -15.61 36.86 -1.16
C TYR A 25 -15.41 38.31 -1.63
N SER A 26 -14.83 39.14 -0.76
CA SER A 26 -14.42 40.50 -1.09
C SER A 26 -12.91 40.56 -1.18
N ARG A 27 -12.40 41.13 -2.28
CA ARG A 27 -10.96 41.35 -2.46
C ARG A 27 -10.49 42.36 -1.43
N VAL A 28 -9.48 41.97 -0.65
CA VAL A 28 -8.82 42.88 0.29
C VAL A 28 -8.24 44.08 -0.48
N ALA A 29 -8.47 45.30 0.03
CA ALA A 29 -7.98 46.53 -0.58
C ALA A 29 -6.44 46.53 -0.71
N ASN A 30 -5.91 47.13 -1.79
CA ASN A 30 -4.48 47.07 -2.09
C ASN A 30 -3.60 47.71 -1.00
N ALA A 31 -4.08 48.76 -0.31
CA ALA A 31 -3.38 49.39 0.81
C ALA A 31 -3.19 48.45 2.02
N VAL A 32 -4.08 47.47 2.22
CA VAL A 32 -3.94 46.48 3.30
C VAL A 32 -2.92 45.41 2.91
N LYS A 33 -2.72 45.16 1.61
CA LYS A 33 -1.78 44.14 1.12
C LYS A 33 -0.30 44.51 1.31
N SER A 34 0.00 45.79 1.47
CA SER A 34 1.35 46.29 1.77
C SER A 34 1.65 46.34 3.27
N THR A 35 0.67 46.08 4.14
CA THR A 35 0.91 46.04 5.59
C THR A 35 1.75 44.82 5.96
N SER A 36 2.73 44.99 6.86
CA SER A 36 3.59 43.89 7.32
C SER A 36 2.79 42.71 7.86
N SER A 37 1.73 42.94 8.65
CA SER A 37 0.83 41.90 9.14
C SER A 37 0.17 41.07 8.03
N TYR A 38 -0.18 41.69 6.90
CA TYR A 38 -0.73 40.96 5.76
C TYR A 38 0.36 40.16 5.04
N VAL A 39 1.54 40.75 4.82
CA VAL A 39 2.68 40.11 4.18
C VAL A 39 3.11 38.87 4.96
N ASP A 40 3.24 38.97 6.29
CA ASP A 40 3.62 37.85 7.16
C ASP A 40 2.60 36.71 7.13
N ARG A 41 1.30 37.05 7.15
CA ARG A 41 0.23 36.05 7.01
C ARG A 41 0.25 35.38 5.64
N ARG A 42 0.49 36.14 4.56
CA ARG A 42 0.60 35.55 3.21
C ARG A 42 1.83 34.68 3.07
N HIS A 43 2.96 35.06 3.66
CA HIS A 43 4.16 34.23 3.66
C HIS A 43 3.92 32.89 4.38
N LYS A 44 3.39 32.94 5.61
CA LYS A 44 3.02 31.73 6.37
C LYS A 44 2.03 30.84 5.62
N ASN A 45 1.01 31.45 5.00
CA ASN A 45 0.03 30.71 4.20
C ASN A 45 0.66 30.06 2.95
N ASN A 46 1.54 30.77 2.24
CA ASN A 46 2.24 30.21 1.08
C ASN A 46 3.13 29.03 1.49
N THR A 47 3.83 29.12 2.63
CA THR A 47 4.62 28.01 3.19
C THR A 47 3.74 26.82 3.53
N ALA A 48 2.61 27.04 4.21
CA ALA A 48 1.65 25.99 4.52
C ALA A 48 1.07 25.34 3.24
N VAL A 49 0.77 26.12 2.20
CA VAL A 49 0.31 25.61 0.90
C VAL A 49 1.40 24.79 0.21
N LYS A 50 2.67 25.21 0.28
CA LYS A 50 3.80 24.44 -0.27
C LYS A 50 3.96 23.11 0.46
N GLN A 51 3.91 23.10 1.78
CA GLN A 51 3.95 21.89 2.59
C GLN A 51 2.77 20.96 2.29
N PHE A 52 1.55 21.50 2.20
CA PHE A 52 0.36 20.72 1.84
C PHE A 52 0.49 20.08 0.46
N ARG A 53 0.96 20.83 -0.54
CA ARG A 53 1.20 20.29 -1.89
C ARG A 53 2.25 19.18 -1.90
N ASN A 54 3.33 19.35 -1.13
CA ASN A 54 4.36 18.32 -1.02
C ASN A 54 3.80 17.06 -0.34
N ARG A 55 3.09 17.19 0.78
CA ARG A 55 2.41 16.07 1.44
C ARG A 55 1.43 15.36 0.51
N SER A 56 0.65 16.10 -0.26
CA SER A 56 -0.29 15.54 -1.22
C SER A 56 0.41 14.80 -2.36
N LYS A 57 1.54 15.31 -2.87
CA LYS A 57 2.33 14.64 -3.90
C LYS A 57 2.96 13.37 -3.38
N ASN A 58 3.60 13.42 -2.22
CA ASN A 58 4.23 12.26 -1.60
C ASN A 58 3.18 11.18 -1.30
N LYS A 59 2.00 11.57 -0.80
CA LYS A 59 0.91 10.62 -0.58
C LYS A 59 0.48 9.90 -1.87
N MET A 60 0.40 10.63 -2.98
CA MET A 60 0.06 10.05 -4.29
C MET A 60 1.14 9.08 -4.78
N GLN A 61 2.42 9.43 -4.59
CA GLN A 61 3.54 8.56 -4.94
C GLN A 61 3.54 7.27 -4.11
N LEU A 62 3.36 7.38 -2.78
CA LEU A 62 3.24 6.21 -1.91
C LEU A 62 2.08 5.30 -2.31
N THR A 63 0.92 5.86 -2.66
CA THR A 63 -0.20 5.03 -3.15
C THR A 63 0.09 4.35 -4.48
N GLU A 64 0.87 4.97 -5.36
CA GLU A 64 1.26 4.37 -6.65
C GLU A 64 2.27 3.23 -6.43
N GLU A 65 3.22 3.40 -5.51
CA GLU A 65 4.16 2.37 -5.06
C GLU A 65 3.43 1.18 -4.42
N GLU A 66 2.45 1.43 -3.54
CA GLU A 66 1.59 0.39 -2.96
C GLU A 66 0.82 -0.38 -4.04
N ILE A 67 0.21 0.31 -5.00
CA ILE A 67 -0.51 -0.33 -6.10
C ILE A 67 0.44 -1.26 -6.88
N ASN A 68 1.60 -0.77 -7.28
CA ASN A 68 2.58 -1.56 -8.03
C ASN A 68 3.01 -2.80 -7.24
N ARG A 69 3.25 -2.65 -5.94
CA ARG A 69 3.61 -3.77 -5.06
C ARG A 69 2.49 -4.81 -4.96
N TYR A 70 1.24 -4.38 -4.77
CA TYR A 70 0.09 -5.30 -4.75
C TYR A 70 -0.14 -5.98 -6.11
N THR A 71 0.07 -5.28 -7.22
CA THR A 71 0.02 -5.87 -8.56
C THR A 71 1.06 -6.97 -8.70
N HIS A 72 2.31 -6.70 -8.31
CA HIS A 72 3.38 -7.69 -8.37
C HIS A 72 3.11 -8.91 -7.47
N LEU A 73 2.65 -8.69 -6.22
CA LEU A 73 2.23 -9.79 -5.33
C LEU A 73 1.13 -10.63 -5.95
N THR A 74 0.17 -10.01 -6.62
CA THR A 74 -0.93 -10.74 -7.30
C THR A 74 -0.39 -11.62 -8.41
N GLU A 75 0.54 -11.12 -9.23
CA GLU A 75 1.20 -11.90 -10.29
C GLU A 75 1.99 -13.09 -9.72
N LEU A 76 2.72 -12.87 -8.63
CA LEU A 76 3.48 -13.91 -7.93
C LEU A 76 2.58 -15.02 -7.38
N PHE A 77 1.45 -14.67 -6.76
CA PHE A 77 0.46 -15.67 -6.30
C PHE A 77 -0.21 -16.41 -7.46
N GLU A 78 -0.49 -15.71 -8.56
CA GLU A 78 -1.08 -16.30 -9.76
C GLU A 78 -0.14 -17.32 -10.42
N GLN A 79 1.15 -16.99 -10.54
CA GLN A 79 2.18 -17.92 -10.99
C GLN A 79 2.28 -19.15 -10.09
N GLN A 80 2.25 -18.95 -8.76
CA GLN A 80 2.29 -20.05 -7.81
C GLN A 80 1.04 -20.95 -7.91
N ARG A 81 -0.13 -20.36 -8.17
CA ARG A 81 -1.37 -21.10 -8.40
C ARG A 81 -1.26 -22.01 -9.63
N GLN A 82 -0.85 -21.45 -10.77
CA GLN A 82 -0.67 -22.20 -12.02
C GLN A 82 0.34 -23.33 -11.87
N ARG A 83 1.44 -23.08 -11.15
CA ARG A 83 2.43 -24.12 -10.86
C ARG A 83 1.85 -25.25 -10.02
N LEU A 84 1.13 -24.94 -8.94
CA LEU A 84 0.52 -25.96 -8.09
C LEU A 84 -0.53 -26.80 -8.84
N GLU A 85 -1.27 -26.17 -9.77
CA GLU A 85 -2.19 -26.85 -10.66
C GLU A 85 -1.46 -27.84 -11.58
N SER A 86 -0.38 -27.41 -12.23
CA SER A 86 0.46 -28.30 -13.06
C SER A 86 1.11 -29.43 -12.27
N ALA A 87 1.61 -29.14 -11.06
CA ALA A 87 2.19 -30.14 -10.17
C ALA A 87 1.14 -31.19 -9.75
N ARG A 88 -0.11 -30.75 -9.51
CA ARG A 88 -1.23 -31.64 -9.22
C ARG A 88 -1.53 -32.57 -10.39
N GLU A 89 -1.64 -32.05 -11.61
CA GLU A 89 -1.87 -32.87 -12.82
C GLU A 89 -0.76 -33.91 -13.03
N THR A 90 0.49 -33.48 -12.80
CA THR A 90 1.66 -34.36 -12.88
C THR A 90 1.58 -35.49 -11.86
N LEU A 91 1.19 -35.16 -10.62
CA LEU A 91 1.02 -36.14 -9.55
C LEU A 91 -0.15 -37.10 -9.82
N GLU A 92 -1.28 -36.61 -10.35
CA GLU A 92 -2.40 -37.45 -10.78
C GLU A 92 -1.95 -38.45 -11.86
N THR A 93 -1.16 -38.00 -12.83
CA THR A 93 -0.57 -38.86 -13.87
C THR A 93 0.38 -39.91 -13.29
N LEU A 94 1.23 -39.50 -12.33
CA LEU A 94 2.16 -40.39 -11.65
C LEU A 94 1.44 -41.51 -10.90
N VAL A 95 0.34 -41.18 -10.22
CA VAL A 95 -0.52 -42.15 -9.53
C VAL A 95 -1.14 -43.14 -10.52
N GLN A 96 -1.63 -42.67 -11.67
CA GLN A 96 -2.20 -43.55 -12.70
C GLN A 96 -1.16 -44.54 -13.27
N ARG A 97 0.08 -44.08 -13.49
CA ARG A 97 1.20 -44.94 -13.93
C ARG A 97 1.57 -45.99 -12.89
N HIS A 98 1.64 -45.60 -11.61
CA HIS A 98 1.88 -46.52 -10.51
C HIS A 98 0.80 -47.61 -10.42
N VAL A 99 -0.49 -47.24 -10.55
CA VAL A 99 -1.60 -48.20 -10.58
C VAL A 99 -1.49 -49.16 -11.76
N SER A 100 -0.91 -48.72 -12.88
CA SER A 100 -0.62 -49.55 -14.06
C SER A 100 0.60 -50.47 -13.89
N GLY A 101 1.30 -50.39 -12.74
CA GLY A 101 2.45 -51.23 -12.40
C GLY A 101 3.81 -50.69 -12.85
N GLU A 102 3.89 -49.42 -13.26
CA GLU A 102 5.15 -48.77 -13.62
C GLU A 102 5.95 -48.36 -12.37
N ASP A 103 7.28 -48.49 -12.43
CA ASP A 103 8.17 -47.95 -11.41
C ASP A 103 8.27 -46.42 -11.56
N VAL A 104 7.63 -45.71 -10.65
CA VAL A 104 7.56 -44.25 -10.61
C VAL A 104 8.47 -43.62 -9.57
N THR A 105 9.25 -44.42 -8.83
CA THR A 105 9.97 -43.94 -7.63
C THR A 105 10.96 -42.82 -7.93
N SER A 106 11.80 -42.98 -8.96
CA SER A 106 12.77 -41.95 -9.39
C SER A 106 12.07 -40.65 -9.80
N HIS A 107 10.98 -40.74 -10.55
CA HIS A 107 10.21 -39.58 -11.01
C HIS A 107 9.49 -38.88 -9.86
N ALA A 108 9.02 -39.63 -8.86
CA ALA A 108 8.44 -39.09 -7.64
C ALA A 108 9.46 -38.25 -6.85
N TYR A 109 10.69 -38.75 -6.71
CA TYR A 109 11.77 -38.01 -6.03
C TYR A 109 12.16 -36.73 -6.78
N GLU A 110 12.25 -36.79 -8.11
CA GLU A 110 12.50 -35.61 -8.94
C GLU A 110 11.43 -34.53 -8.72
N LEU A 111 10.14 -34.92 -8.75
CA LEU A 111 9.02 -34.01 -8.53
C LEU A 111 9.04 -33.39 -7.12
N ILE A 112 9.33 -34.19 -6.09
CA ILE A 112 9.44 -33.70 -4.71
C ILE A 112 10.58 -32.68 -4.59
N ASN A 113 11.74 -32.96 -5.18
CA ASN A 113 12.89 -32.06 -5.13
C ASN A 113 12.62 -30.75 -5.88
N SER A 114 12.02 -30.81 -7.06
CA SER A 114 11.64 -29.61 -7.81
C SER A 114 10.62 -28.75 -7.04
N GLU A 115 9.63 -29.38 -6.39
CA GLU A 115 8.64 -28.66 -5.61
C GLU A 115 9.23 -28.03 -4.33
N MET A 116 10.17 -28.71 -3.67
CA MET A 116 10.89 -28.13 -2.52
C MET A 116 11.68 -26.88 -2.92
N LEU A 117 12.47 -26.96 -4.00
CA LEU A 117 13.26 -25.83 -4.49
C LEU A 117 12.37 -24.65 -4.85
N ALA A 118 11.33 -24.91 -5.63
CA ALA A 118 10.49 -23.84 -6.11
C ALA A 118 9.55 -23.30 -5.01
N ARG A 119 9.30 -24.04 -3.91
CA ARG A 119 8.68 -23.47 -2.69
C ARG A 119 9.65 -22.55 -1.94
N ALA A 120 10.93 -22.89 -1.92
CA ALA A 120 11.95 -22.07 -1.28
C ALA A 120 12.13 -20.73 -2.03
N THR A 121 12.16 -20.75 -3.37
CA THR A 121 12.24 -19.52 -4.18
C THR A 121 11.03 -18.61 -3.97
N PHE A 122 9.82 -19.16 -4.04
CA PHE A 122 8.59 -18.41 -3.77
C PHE A 122 8.60 -17.75 -2.38
N ARG A 123 9.06 -18.48 -1.36
CA ARG A 123 9.17 -17.95 0.01
C ARG A 123 10.18 -16.83 0.11
N GLN A 124 11.33 -16.96 -0.56
CA GLN A 124 12.35 -15.94 -0.58
C GLN A 124 11.80 -14.64 -1.19
N GLU A 125 11.18 -14.75 -2.38
CA GLU A 125 10.62 -13.60 -3.09
C GLU A 125 9.47 -12.95 -2.32
N LEU A 126 8.61 -13.75 -1.68
CA LEU A 126 7.56 -13.24 -0.80
C LEU A 126 8.14 -12.49 0.41
N CYS A 127 9.21 -12.99 1.02
CA CYS A 127 9.87 -12.32 2.14
C CYS A 127 10.50 -10.99 1.72
N GLU A 128 11.15 -10.92 0.56
CA GLU A 128 11.71 -9.69 0.02
C GLU A 128 10.60 -8.63 -0.15
N GLN A 129 9.46 -9.01 -0.76
CA GLN A 129 8.32 -8.12 -0.97
C GLN A 129 7.59 -7.72 0.32
N LEU A 130 7.66 -8.51 1.40
CA LEU A 130 7.02 -8.20 2.68
C LEU A 130 7.97 -7.46 3.66
N SER A 131 9.28 -7.53 3.46
CA SER A 131 10.26 -6.83 4.31
C SER A 131 10.25 -5.31 4.15
N ASP A 132 9.76 -4.81 3.01
CA ASP A 132 9.60 -3.37 2.75
C ASP A 132 8.42 -2.73 3.53
N ASP A 133 7.55 -3.53 4.18
CA ASP A 133 6.42 -3.02 4.97
C ASP A 133 6.80 -2.50 6.37
N GLU A 134 7.96 -2.87 6.91
CA GLU A 134 8.30 -2.55 8.31
C GLU A 134 8.86 -1.12 8.52
N VAL A 135 9.04 -0.32 7.45
CA VAL A 135 9.67 1.00 7.55
C VAL A 135 8.74 2.14 7.11
N THR A 136 7.56 2.28 7.72
CA THR A 136 6.84 3.57 7.77
C THR A 136 5.91 3.68 8.97
N VAL A 137 6.41 3.40 10.18
CA VAL A 137 5.81 3.97 11.39
C VAL A 137 6.74 5.08 11.87
N GLU A 138 6.72 6.23 11.20
CA GLU A 138 7.33 7.43 11.77
C GLU A 138 6.55 7.82 13.03
N GLU A 139 7.22 7.65 14.17
CA GLU A 139 6.91 8.27 15.45
C GLU A 139 7.04 9.79 15.28
N ASP A 140 5.91 10.49 15.12
CA ASP A 140 5.85 11.96 15.23
C ASP A 140 5.75 12.35 16.72
N ASP A 141 6.85 12.90 17.28
CA ASP A 141 6.95 13.62 18.58
C ASP A 141 6.21 14.97 18.59
#